data_AF-A0A847Y6R7-F1
#
_entry.id   AF-A0A847Y6R7-F1
#
_cell.length_a   1.000
_cell.length_b   1.000
_cell.length_c   1.000
_cell.angle_alpha   90.00
_cell.angle_beta   90.00
_cell.angle_gamma   90.00
#
_symmetry.space_group_name_H-M   'P 1'
#
loop_
_entity.id
_entity.type
_entity.pdbx_description
1 polymer ?
#
loop_
_entity_poly.entity_id
_entity_poly.type
_entity_poly.pdbx_seq_one_letter_code
_entity_poly.pdbx_strand_id
1 'polypeptide(L)'
;MKIVSLEKLVSEDIINMVIKVLKHGGLVVFPSDTVYGLLVDATNNAAVSKLIEFKNRPPGKPISVFVCDLTMSDKIVRIGNRQRQIIKTLLPGPFTLILNSKGKVSPLLESESKTLGIRLPDYDPVLRLVSNFGRPITATSANLSGRSPHYSVGSLLKGLPKNKQRLIDLVVDGGKLPRNKPSTIIDLVAPKIKILRQGEIVFRNKKNYLTKTSGQTRKLGAFILGRYLNEAKKKPLIFIIEGEMGVGKTILVKGMGDYFDIKNIISPSYVISYEYDVKDDLIRKLIHFDLYNLQEEGELKDLGIENCLKKHNLLCFEWGEKIGTLCKVLKGKGKIVYIKMKYLGEKEREITITD
;
A
#
# COMPACT_ATOMS: atom_id res chain seq x y z
N MET A 1 1.71 21.89 27.24
CA MET A 1 2.46 21.29 26.12
C MET A 1 3.88 20.99 26.57
N LYS A 2 4.26 19.71 26.64
CA LYS A 2 5.66 19.26 26.85
C LYS A 2 6.30 18.92 25.50
N ILE A 3 7.56 19.24 25.28
CA ILE A 3 8.33 18.85 24.08
C ILE A 3 9.45 17.90 24.52
N VAL A 4 9.59 16.76 23.85
CA VAL A 4 10.65 15.77 24.09
C VAL A 4 11.35 15.41 22.79
N SER A 5 12.67 15.26 22.81
CA SER A 5 13.44 14.85 21.63
C SER A 5 13.36 13.34 21.45
N LEU A 6 13.13 12.88 20.23
CA LEU A 6 13.30 11.49 19.82
C LEU A 6 14.77 11.30 19.42
N GLU A 7 15.65 11.03 20.38
CA GLU A 7 17.04 10.70 20.06
C GLU A 7 17.12 9.37 19.28
N LYS A 8 18.31 9.06 18.71
CA LYS A 8 18.55 8.06 17.65
C LYS A 8 18.01 6.64 17.90
N LEU A 9 17.61 6.31 19.12
CA LEU A 9 16.86 5.11 19.45
C LEU A 9 15.58 5.56 20.13
N VAL A 10 14.43 5.13 19.61
CA VAL A 10 13.13 5.29 20.29
C VAL A 10 13.26 4.66 21.67
N SER A 11 13.53 5.47 22.69
CA SER A 11 13.58 4.94 24.04
C SER A 11 12.18 4.48 24.42
N GLU A 12 12.07 3.29 25.01
CA GLU A 12 10.78 2.80 25.50
C GLU A 12 10.12 3.81 26.44
N ASP A 13 10.91 4.64 27.13
CA ASP A 13 10.46 5.75 27.95
C ASP A 13 9.62 6.77 27.19
N ILE A 14 10.01 7.16 25.97
CA ILE A 14 9.24 8.09 25.14
C ILE A 14 7.93 7.43 24.71
N ILE A 15 7.96 6.18 24.27
CA ILE A 15 6.74 5.44 23.90
C ILE A 15 5.79 5.33 25.08
N ASN A 16 6.30 4.95 26.26
CA ASN A 16 5.53 4.87 27.50
C ASN A 16 4.95 6.23 27.91
N MET A 17 5.70 7.32 27.72
CA MET A 17 5.22 8.68 27.95
C MET A 17 4.07 9.04 27.01
N VAL A 18 4.21 8.77 25.71
CA VAL A 18 3.15 9.00 24.72
C VAL A 18 1.92 8.17 25.06
N ILE A 19 2.07 6.89 25.39
CA ILE A 19 0.98 6.00 25.81
C ILE A 19 0.25 6.56 27.02
N LYS A 20 0.97 7.06 28.03
CA LYS A 20 0.35 7.70 29.21
C LYS A 20 -0.53 8.87 28.77
N VAL A 21 -0.04 9.75 27.90
CA VAL A 21 -0.84 10.90 27.41
C VAL A 21 -2.07 10.44 26.62
N LEU A 22 -1.93 9.47 25.73
CA LEU A 22 -3.04 8.91 24.94
C LEU A 22 -4.11 8.26 25.82
N LYS A 23 -3.71 7.50 26.86
CA LYS A 23 -4.63 6.89 27.84
C LYS A 23 -5.47 7.92 28.59
N HIS A 24 -4.92 9.11 28.84
CA HIS A 24 -5.65 10.23 29.46
C HIS A 24 -6.45 11.08 28.45
N GLY A 25 -6.58 10.63 27.20
CA GLY A 25 -7.30 11.36 26.15
C GLY A 25 -6.57 12.57 25.59
N GLY A 26 -5.25 12.63 25.79
CA GLY A 26 -4.41 13.71 25.28
C GLY A 26 -4.13 13.61 23.78
N LEU A 27 -3.81 14.76 23.19
CA LEU A 27 -3.41 14.97 21.80
C LEU A 27 -1.89 15.10 21.73
N VAL A 28 -1.28 14.22 20.94
CA VAL A 28 0.17 14.11 20.78
C VAL A 28 0.58 14.45 19.36
N VAL A 29 1.58 15.31 19.20
CA VAL A 29 2.31 15.48 17.94
C VAL A 29 3.46 14.49 17.91
N PHE A 30 3.53 13.66 16.86
CA PHE A 30 4.51 12.57 16.77
C PHE A 30 5.07 12.45 15.33
N PRO A 31 6.36 12.12 15.15
CA PRO A 31 6.94 11.92 13.81
C PRO A 31 6.40 10.65 13.14
N SER A 32 6.31 10.63 11.80
CA SER A 32 5.92 9.45 11.02
C SER A 32 6.83 9.27 9.79
N ASP A 33 6.58 8.22 9.00
CA ASP A 33 7.24 7.99 7.70
C ASP A 33 7.01 9.10 6.67
N THR A 34 6.06 10.02 6.89
CA THR A 34 5.72 11.05 5.91
C THR A 34 5.86 12.47 6.46
N VAL A 35 5.14 12.78 7.53
CA VAL A 35 5.06 14.14 8.12
C VAL A 35 4.83 14.02 9.63
N TYR A 36 4.92 15.11 10.38
CA TYR A 36 4.42 15.09 11.76
C TYR A 36 2.91 14.83 11.78
N GLY A 37 2.47 13.92 12.64
CA GLY A 37 1.09 13.50 12.79
C GLY A 37 0.46 13.94 14.12
N LEU A 38 -0.86 14.03 14.16
CA LEU A 38 -1.66 14.22 15.38
C LEU A 38 -2.26 12.88 15.79
N LEU A 39 -1.90 12.46 17.00
CA LEU A 39 -2.26 11.18 17.57
C LEU A 39 -3.20 11.40 18.76
N VAL A 40 -4.36 10.76 18.71
CA VAL A 40 -5.27 10.54 19.83
C VAL A 40 -5.74 9.08 19.81
N ASP A 41 -6.20 8.56 20.95
CA ASP A 41 -6.89 7.26 20.99
C ASP A 41 -8.14 7.33 20.11
N ALA A 42 -8.17 6.54 19.03
CA ALA A 42 -9.27 6.56 18.08
C ALA A 42 -10.57 6.00 18.67
N THR A 43 -10.51 5.31 19.81
CA THR A 43 -11.66 4.78 20.54
C THR A 43 -12.19 5.74 21.60
N ASN A 44 -11.47 6.84 21.90
CA ASN A 44 -11.87 7.85 22.87
C ASN A 44 -12.54 9.04 22.19
N ASN A 45 -13.87 9.16 22.33
CA ASN A 45 -14.65 10.24 21.71
C ASN A 45 -14.21 11.64 22.14
N ALA A 46 -13.86 11.86 23.41
CA ALA A 46 -13.41 13.17 23.88
C ALA A 46 -12.07 13.57 23.25
N ALA A 47 -11.14 12.62 23.16
CA ALA A 47 -9.84 12.85 22.53
C ALA A 47 -10.00 13.13 21.02
N VAL A 48 -10.89 12.39 20.35
CA VAL A 48 -11.20 12.64 18.94
C VAL A 48 -11.87 14.00 18.74
N SER A 49 -12.80 14.41 19.60
CA SER A 49 -13.39 15.75 19.54
C SER A 49 -12.33 16.85 19.67
N LYS A 50 -11.37 16.70 20.60
CA LYS A 50 -10.22 17.59 20.75
C LYS A 50 -9.37 17.66 19.47
N LEU A 51 -9.16 16.53 18.79
CA LEU A 51 -8.48 16.49 17.49
C LEU A 51 -9.26 17.23 16.39
N ILE A 52 -10.58 17.01 16.30
CA ILE A 52 -11.43 17.68 15.30
C ILE A 52 -11.43 19.19 15.52
N GLU A 53 -11.54 19.62 16.78
CA GLU A 53 -11.41 21.02 17.17
C GLU A 53 -10.04 21.56 16.73
N PHE A 54 -8.94 20.86 17.04
CA PHE A 54 -7.61 21.26 16.61
C PHE A 54 -7.54 21.49 15.09
N LYS A 55 -8.03 20.52 14.31
CA LYS A 55 -7.93 20.57 12.84
C LYS A 55 -8.87 21.56 12.19
N ASN A 56 -9.86 22.10 12.92
CA ASN A 56 -10.95 22.91 12.37
C ASN A 56 -11.54 22.23 11.11
N ARG A 57 -11.87 20.94 11.25
CA ARG A 57 -12.25 20.09 10.12
C ARG A 57 -13.77 20.11 9.95
N PRO A 58 -14.30 20.26 8.72
CA PRO A 58 -15.72 20.09 8.48
C PRO A 58 -16.19 18.70 8.93
N PRO A 59 -17.42 18.58 9.47
CA PRO A 59 -18.06 17.28 9.73
C PRO A 59 -18.06 16.38 8.49
N GLY A 60 -18.09 15.06 8.70
CA GLY A 60 -18.22 14.07 7.61
C GLY A 60 -16.93 13.74 6.86
N LYS A 61 -15.82 14.50 7.03
CA LYS A 61 -14.52 14.15 6.43
C LYS A 61 -13.77 13.12 7.29
N PRO A 62 -13.66 11.85 6.88
CA PRO A 62 -13.07 10.80 7.71
C PRO A 62 -11.58 11.06 8.00
N ILE A 63 -11.09 10.49 9.11
CA ILE A 63 -9.68 10.47 9.48
C ILE A 63 -9.26 9.01 9.58
N SER A 64 -8.20 8.63 8.86
CA SER A 64 -7.65 7.29 8.96
C SER A 64 -7.05 7.02 10.33
N VAL A 65 -6.89 5.75 10.68
CA VAL A 65 -6.25 5.31 11.92
C VAL A 65 -5.02 4.46 11.62
N PHE A 66 -3.99 4.62 12.45
CA PHE A 66 -2.89 3.69 12.55
C PHE A 66 -3.32 2.42 13.27
N VAL A 67 -2.90 1.29 12.71
CA VAL A 67 -3.03 -0.06 13.28
C VAL A 67 -1.64 -0.68 13.35
N CYS A 68 -1.43 -1.72 14.16
CA CYS A 68 -0.13 -2.42 14.26
C CYS A 68 -0.07 -3.71 13.44
N ASP A 69 -1.21 -4.32 13.11
CA ASP A 69 -1.27 -5.56 12.35
C ASP A 69 -2.67 -5.79 11.75
N LEU A 70 -2.80 -6.92 11.05
CA LEU A 70 -4.07 -7.38 10.48
C LEU A 70 -5.09 -7.78 11.55
N THR A 71 -4.64 -8.23 12.72
CA THR A 71 -5.50 -8.64 13.85
C THR A 71 -6.25 -7.45 14.43
N MET A 72 -5.56 -6.34 14.69
CA MET A 72 -6.14 -5.06 15.10
C MET A 72 -7.04 -4.50 14.00
N SER A 73 -6.61 -4.59 12.74
CA SER A 73 -7.43 -4.15 11.60
C SER A 73 -8.77 -4.89 11.57
N ASP A 74 -8.77 -6.22 11.72
CA ASP A 74 -9.99 -7.02 11.71
C ASP A 74 -10.93 -6.66 12.86
N LYS A 75 -10.42 -6.21 14.02
CA LYS A 75 -11.28 -5.74 15.12
C LYS A 75 -12.09 -4.49 14.76
N ILE A 76 -11.59 -3.62 13.88
CA ILE A 76 -12.18 -2.30 13.61
C ILE A 76 -12.81 -2.15 12.22
N VAL A 77 -12.42 -2.97 11.25
CA VAL A 77 -13.00 -2.99 9.90
C VAL A 77 -13.34 -4.41 9.45
N ARG A 78 -14.32 -4.54 8.55
CA ARG A 78 -14.67 -5.81 7.91
C ARG A 78 -13.68 -6.09 6.77
N ILE A 79 -13.02 -7.24 6.84
CA ILE A 79 -12.01 -7.67 5.86
C ILE A 79 -12.46 -8.99 5.22
N GLY A 80 -12.90 -8.94 3.97
CA GLY A 80 -13.15 -10.14 3.16
C GLY A 80 -11.87 -10.78 2.61
N ASN A 81 -11.97 -12.00 2.09
CA ASN A 81 -10.81 -12.79 1.61
C ASN A 81 -9.93 -12.02 0.60
N ARG A 82 -10.55 -11.44 -0.44
CA ARG A 82 -9.82 -10.64 -1.45
C ARG A 82 -9.15 -9.40 -0.85
N GLN A 83 -9.82 -8.72 0.06
CA GLN A 83 -9.28 -7.54 0.73
C GLN A 83 -8.10 -7.93 1.62
N ARG A 84 -8.17 -9.08 2.29
CA ARG A 84 -7.11 -9.62 3.15
C ARG A 84 -5.80 -9.76 2.38
N GLN A 85 -5.84 -10.32 1.17
CA GLN A 85 -4.64 -10.45 0.35
C GLN A 85 -4.08 -9.10 -0.09
N ILE A 86 -4.95 -8.17 -0.51
CA ILE A 86 -4.52 -6.80 -0.88
C ILE A 86 -3.88 -6.08 0.33
N ILE A 87 -4.48 -6.21 1.52
CA ILE A 87 -3.96 -5.61 2.75
C ILE A 87 -2.57 -6.16 3.05
N LYS A 88 -2.40 -7.49 3.07
CA LYS A 88 -1.11 -8.14 3.32
C LYS A 88 -0.02 -7.69 2.38
N THR A 89 -0.34 -7.44 1.11
CA THR A 89 0.70 -7.02 0.16
C THR A 89 1.03 -5.53 0.24
N LEU A 90 0.03 -4.68 0.47
CA LEU A 90 0.24 -3.23 0.48
C LEU A 90 0.77 -2.71 1.82
N LEU A 91 0.41 -3.36 2.92
CA LEU A 91 0.72 -2.96 4.28
C LEU A 91 1.67 -3.98 4.95
N PRO A 92 2.70 -3.54 5.70
CA PRO A 92 3.05 -2.15 6.01
C PRO A 92 3.52 -1.38 4.78
N GLY A 93 3.22 -0.08 4.68
CA GLY A 93 3.64 0.73 3.53
C GLY A 93 2.99 2.11 3.38
N PRO A 94 3.27 2.80 2.27
CA PRO A 94 2.81 4.17 2.01
C PRO A 94 1.33 4.24 1.57
N PHE A 95 0.49 3.35 2.08
CA PHE A 95 -0.92 3.24 1.71
C PHE A 95 -1.86 3.53 2.89
N THR A 96 -3.06 3.95 2.56
CA THR A 96 -4.22 4.01 3.45
C THR A 96 -5.35 3.26 2.74
N LEU A 97 -5.90 2.24 3.38
CA LEU A 97 -6.91 1.36 2.79
C LEU A 97 -8.27 1.67 3.41
N ILE A 98 -9.25 2.06 2.59
CA ILE A 98 -10.62 2.32 3.02
C ILE A 98 -11.41 1.01 2.98
N LEU A 99 -12.00 0.65 4.12
CA LEU A 99 -12.76 -0.58 4.34
C LEU A 99 -14.06 -0.26 5.10
N ASN A 100 -15.01 -1.19 5.10
CA ASN A 100 -16.25 -1.04 5.87
C ASN A 100 -15.93 -1.05 7.37
N SER A 101 -16.36 -0.03 8.09
CA SER A 101 -16.15 0.05 9.54
C SER A 101 -17.00 -0.99 10.28
N LYS A 102 -16.50 -1.45 11.43
CA LYS A 102 -17.26 -2.22 12.43
C LYS A 102 -17.85 -1.33 13.54
N GLY A 103 -17.71 0.01 13.46
CA GLY A 103 -18.24 0.93 14.47
C GLY A 103 -17.49 0.86 15.81
N LYS A 104 -16.20 0.50 15.78
CA LYS A 104 -15.38 0.29 16.99
C LYS A 104 -14.43 1.44 17.30
N VAL A 105 -14.46 2.49 16.50
CA VAL A 105 -13.74 3.75 16.71
C VAL A 105 -14.76 4.88 16.84
N SER A 106 -14.32 6.08 17.20
CA SER A 106 -15.20 7.24 17.27
C SER A 106 -15.89 7.48 15.92
N PRO A 107 -17.21 7.74 15.89
CA PRO A 107 -17.95 7.99 14.65
C PRO A 107 -17.47 9.23 13.90
N LEU A 108 -16.79 10.17 14.60
CA LEU A 108 -16.17 11.36 14.00
C LEU A 108 -14.98 11.02 13.07
N LEU A 109 -14.45 9.81 13.16
CA LEU A 109 -13.36 9.33 12.29
C LEU A 109 -13.88 8.62 11.04
N GLU A 110 -15.12 8.14 11.07
CA GLU A 110 -15.75 7.36 10.00
C GLU A 110 -16.29 8.28 8.90
N SER A 111 -16.47 7.74 7.70
CA SER A 111 -17.24 8.41 6.66
C SER A 111 -18.74 8.30 6.94
N GLU A 112 -19.53 9.15 6.29
CA GLU A 112 -21.00 9.06 6.28
C GLU A 112 -21.50 7.69 5.81
N SER A 113 -20.77 7.09 4.85
CA SER A 113 -21.00 5.74 4.33
C SER A 113 -20.48 4.60 5.23
N LYS A 114 -20.16 4.87 6.50
CA LYS A 114 -19.66 3.89 7.48
C LYS A 114 -18.40 3.15 7.03
N THR A 115 -17.49 3.88 6.40
CA THR A 115 -16.15 3.37 6.05
C THR A 115 -15.07 3.99 6.93
N LEU A 116 -13.96 3.29 7.09
CA LEU A 116 -12.81 3.72 7.87
C LEU A 116 -11.53 3.46 7.07
N GLY A 117 -10.62 4.44 7.10
CA GLY A 117 -9.28 4.27 6.54
C GLY A 117 -8.32 3.66 7.57
N ILE A 118 -7.69 2.53 7.25
CA ILE A 118 -6.61 1.97 8.05
C ILE A 118 -5.26 2.27 7.41
N ARG A 119 -4.24 2.47 8.24
CA ARG A 119 -2.85 2.69 7.82
C ARG A 119 -1.92 1.90 8.71
N LEU A 120 -1.03 1.13 8.10
CA LEU A 120 0.07 0.45 8.79
C LEU A 120 1.35 0.99 8.15
N PRO A 121 1.97 2.03 8.73
CA PRO A 121 3.15 2.66 8.13
C PRO A 121 4.36 1.73 8.30
N ASP A 122 5.27 1.76 7.34
CA ASP A 122 6.56 1.07 7.45
C ASP A 122 7.54 1.98 8.25
N TYR A 123 7.19 2.20 9.51
CA TYR A 123 7.89 3.13 10.40
C TYR A 123 7.87 2.61 11.84
N ASP A 124 9.01 2.06 12.27
CA ASP A 124 9.18 1.40 13.57
C ASP A 124 8.67 2.22 14.77
N PRO A 125 8.92 3.54 14.89
CA PRO A 125 8.43 4.31 16.04
C PRO A 125 6.89 4.32 16.16
N VAL A 126 6.17 4.42 15.04
CA VAL A 126 4.69 4.39 15.04
C VAL A 126 4.18 2.96 15.26
N LEU A 127 4.82 1.96 14.65
CA LEU A 127 4.45 0.55 14.85
C LEU A 127 4.58 0.13 16.31
N ARG A 128 5.72 0.43 16.94
CA ARG A 128 5.94 0.18 18.38
C ARG A 128 4.93 0.90 19.25
N LEU A 129 4.65 2.18 18.96
CA LEU A 129 3.68 2.95 19.70
C LEU A 129 2.28 2.30 19.65
N VAL A 130 1.79 1.97 18.46
CA VAL A 130 0.43 1.41 18.29
C VAL A 130 0.36 0.01 18.88
N SER A 131 1.40 -0.80 18.70
CA SER A 131 1.50 -2.15 19.27
C SER A 131 1.46 -2.10 20.81
N ASN A 132 2.31 -1.28 21.42
CA ASN A 132 2.39 -1.16 22.89
C ASN A 132 1.16 -0.47 23.49
N PHE A 133 0.51 0.44 22.75
CA PHE A 133 -0.74 1.05 23.17
C PHE A 133 -1.92 0.06 23.11
N GLY A 134 -1.92 -0.87 22.16
CA GLY A 134 -2.92 -1.92 22.01
C GLY A 134 -4.27 -1.46 21.43
N ARG A 135 -4.35 -0.20 20.94
CA ARG A 135 -5.56 0.39 20.35
C ARG A 135 -5.21 1.19 19.10
N PRO A 136 -6.16 1.36 18.15
CA PRO A 136 -5.95 2.24 17.00
C PRO A 136 -5.73 3.69 17.43
N ILE A 137 -4.82 4.37 16.74
CA ILE A 137 -4.46 5.78 16.99
C ILE A 137 -4.78 6.58 15.73
N THR A 138 -5.22 7.82 15.83
CA THR A 138 -5.49 8.62 14.62
C THR A 138 -4.24 8.82 13.75
N ALA A 139 -4.43 8.74 12.43
CA ALA A 139 -3.40 8.94 11.41
C ALA A 139 -3.76 10.16 10.56
N THR A 140 -3.38 11.35 11.00
CA THR A 140 -3.58 12.61 10.27
C THR A 140 -2.41 13.55 10.47
N SER A 141 -2.12 14.38 9.48
CA SER A 141 -1.01 15.33 9.53
C SER A 141 -1.26 16.45 10.55
N ALA A 142 -0.19 16.92 11.17
CA ALA A 142 -0.19 17.93 12.23
C ALA A 142 -0.27 19.36 11.71
N ASN A 143 -1.30 19.61 10.91
CA ASN A 143 -1.65 20.91 10.37
C ASN A 143 -3.17 21.13 10.44
N LEU A 144 -3.56 22.40 10.37
CA LEU A 144 -4.95 22.81 10.18
C LEU A 144 -5.47 22.29 8.83
N SER A 145 -6.77 21.96 8.77
CA SER A 145 -7.39 21.44 7.55
C SER A 145 -7.15 22.38 6.37
N GLY A 146 -6.71 21.84 5.24
CA GLY A 146 -6.41 22.59 4.02
C GLY A 146 -5.04 23.29 3.99
N ARG A 147 -4.25 23.28 5.07
CA ARG A 147 -2.89 23.83 5.10
C ARG A 147 -1.83 22.78 4.74
N SER A 148 -0.64 23.25 4.36
CA SER A 148 0.51 22.39 4.09
C SER A 148 0.97 21.64 5.36
N PRO A 149 1.48 20.40 5.23
CA PRO A 149 2.01 19.66 6.37
C PRO A 149 3.36 20.19 6.83
N HIS A 150 3.74 19.83 8.06
CA HIS A 150 4.99 20.26 8.70
C HIS A 150 6.00 19.10 8.82
N TYR A 151 7.28 19.44 8.65
CA TYR A 151 8.41 18.49 8.65
C TYR A 151 9.43 18.77 9.77
N SER A 152 9.17 19.76 10.61
CA SER A 152 9.93 20.03 11.84
C SER A 152 9.02 20.65 12.88
N VAL A 153 9.29 20.41 14.17
CA VAL A 153 8.53 21.02 15.28
C VAL A 153 8.59 22.55 15.21
N GLY A 154 9.74 23.12 14.88
CA GLY A 154 9.88 24.57 14.69
C GLY A 154 8.94 25.13 13.61
N SER A 155 8.78 24.46 12.47
CA SER A 155 7.85 24.90 11.43
C SER A 155 6.38 24.75 11.84
N LEU A 156 6.07 23.71 12.62
CA LEU A 156 4.73 23.43 13.14
C LEU A 156 4.29 24.49 14.14
N LEU A 157 5.13 24.79 15.14
CA LEU A 157 4.78 25.75 16.19
C LEU A 157 4.68 27.18 15.63
N LYS A 158 5.56 27.57 14.71
CA LYS A 158 5.46 28.88 14.04
C LYS A 158 4.19 29.03 13.19
N GLY A 159 3.70 27.93 12.60
CA GLY A 159 2.51 27.94 11.74
C GLY A 159 1.17 27.83 12.47
N LEU A 160 1.18 27.54 13.78
CA LEU A 160 -0.05 27.30 14.56
C LEU A 160 -0.41 28.49 15.45
N PRO A 161 -1.68 28.95 15.44
CA PRO A 161 -2.18 29.91 16.42
C PRO A 161 -2.03 29.42 17.87
N LYS A 162 -1.82 30.34 18.83
CA LYS A 162 -1.60 30.02 20.25
C LYS A 162 -2.72 29.17 20.87
N ASN A 163 -3.98 29.43 20.52
CA ASN A 163 -5.12 28.63 21.01
C ASN A 163 -5.04 27.16 20.55
N LYS A 164 -4.56 26.90 19.33
CA LYS A 164 -4.36 25.53 18.82
C LYS A 164 -3.16 24.85 19.46
N GLN A 165 -2.08 25.58 19.72
CA GLN A 165 -0.93 25.05 20.45
C GLN A 165 -1.31 24.58 21.87
N ARG A 166 -2.24 25.27 22.55
CA ARG A 166 -2.73 24.88 23.89
C ARG A 166 -3.46 23.53 23.92
N LEU A 167 -4.01 23.08 22.78
CA LEU A 167 -4.63 21.76 22.67
C LEU A 167 -3.59 20.62 22.61
N ILE A 168 -2.31 20.92 22.37
CA ILE A 168 -1.26 19.91 22.27
C ILE A 168 -0.74 19.59 23.67
N ASP A 169 -0.88 18.33 24.09
CA ASP A 169 -0.43 17.89 25.41
C ASP A 169 1.06 17.51 25.36
N LEU A 170 1.48 16.84 24.28
CA LEU A 170 2.86 16.37 24.08
C LEU A 170 3.30 16.55 22.61
N VAL A 171 4.54 16.98 22.44
CA VAL A 171 5.24 16.97 21.15
C VAL A 171 6.47 16.07 21.28
N VAL A 172 6.58 15.09 20.40
CA VAL A 172 7.79 14.30 20.21
C VAL A 172 8.52 14.87 19.00
N ASP A 173 9.71 15.43 19.19
CA ASP A 173 10.54 16.04 18.15
C ASP A 173 11.51 15.01 17.57
N GLY A 174 11.20 14.50 16.37
CA GLY A 174 12.09 13.65 15.57
C GLY A 174 13.04 14.43 14.66
N GLY A 175 13.24 15.72 14.90
CA GLY A 175 14.05 16.61 14.07
C GLY A 175 13.37 16.93 12.74
N LYS A 176 14.20 17.09 11.69
CA LYS A 176 13.75 17.39 10.33
C LYS A 176 13.42 16.10 9.59
N LEU A 177 12.13 15.87 9.33
CA LEU A 177 11.65 14.68 8.61
C LEU A 177 11.93 14.77 7.11
N PRO A 178 12.13 13.63 6.42
CA PRO A 178 12.22 13.59 4.97
C PRO A 178 10.91 14.06 4.33
N ARG A 179 11.02 14.71 3.15
CA ARG A 179 9.85 15.19 2.40
C ARG A 179 9.24 14.08 1.56
N ASN A 180 8.57 13.14 2.22
CA ASN A 180 7.84 12.08 1.54
C ASN A 180 6.42 12.55 1.19
N LYS A 181 5.87 12.07 0.06
CA LYS A 181 4.48 12.37 -0.30
C LYS A 181 3.52 11.70 0.70
N PRO A 182 2.32 12.27 0.94
CA PRO A 182 1.28 11.60 1.72
C PRO A 182 0.94 10.21 1.17
N SER A 183 0.32 9.36 1.98
CA SER A 183 -0.07 8.02 1.56
C SER A 183 -1.03 8.00 0.37
N THR A 184 -0.91 6.96 -0.46
CA THR A 184 -1.92 6.63 -1.47
C THR A 184 -3.17 6.11 -0.76
N ILE A 185 -4.34 6.69 -1.05
CA ILE A 185 -5.62 6.25 -0.49
C ILE A 185 -6.29 5.34 -1.51
N ILE A 186 -6.55 4.10 -1.11
CA ILE A 186 -7.19 3.07 -1.94
C ILE A 186 -8.51 2.67 -1.29
N ASP A 187 -9.59 2.76 -2.06
CA ASP A 187 -10.90 2.25 -1.69
C ASP A 187 -11.02 0.78 -2.07
N LEU A 188 -11.17 -0.06 -1.04
CA LEU A 188 -11.36 -1.51 -1.14
C LEU A 188 -12.82 -1.92 -0.88
N VAL A 189 -13.73 -0.98 -0.61
CA VAL A 189 -15.17 -1.25 -0.44
C VAL A 189 -15.83 -1.42 -1.80
N ALA A 190 -15.45 -0.61 -2.79
CA ALA A 190 -16.00 -0.71 -4.13
C ALA A 190 -15.63 -2.06 -4.82
N PRO A 191 -16.48 -2.62 -5.69
CA PRO A 191 -16.21 -3.89 -6.40
C PRO A 191 -14.92 -3.88 -7.22
N LYS A 192 -14.58 -2.71 -7.76
CA LYS A 192 -13.32 -2.42 -8.45
C LYS A 192 -12.49 -1.51 -7.54
N ILE A 193 -11.21 -1.83 -7.38
CA ILE A 193 -10.26 -1.02 -6.61
C ILE A 193 -10.21 0.39 -7.19
N LYS A 194 -10.47 1.40 -6.36
CA LYS A 194 -10.42 2.82 -6.72
C LYS A 194 -9.30 3.52 -5.95
N ILE A 195 -8.60 4.43 -6.60
CA ILE A 195 -7.57 5.26 -5.97
C ILE A 195 -8.20 6.64 -5.74
N LEU A 196 -8.33 7.03 -4.47
CA LEU A 196 -8.94 8.30 -4.07
C LEU A 196 -7.91 9.43 -3.94
N ARG A 197 -6.66 9.08 -3.63
CA ARG A 197 -5.53 10.01 -3.57
C ARG A 197 -4.24 9.31 -3.96
N GLN A 198 -3.40 9.98 -4.73
CA GLN A 198 -2.08 9.47 -5.11
C GLN A 198 -1.01 9.91 -4.12
N GLY A 199 -0.12 8.98 -3.76
CA GLY A 199 1.00 9.21 -2.86
C GLY A 199 2.36 9.10 -3.55
N GLU A 200 3.34 8.48 -2.87
CA GLU A 200 4.67 8.23 -3.43
C GLU A 200 4.64 7.39 -4.71
N ILE A 201 3.79 6.35 -4.74
CA ILE A 201 3.48 5.68 -5.99
C ILE A 201 2.58 6.63 -6.78
N VAL A 202 3.14 7.20 -7.84
CA VAL A 202 2.42 8.14 -8.71
C VAL A 202 1.64 7.33 -9.71
N PHE A 203 0.32 7.51 -9.72
CA PHE A 203 -0.60 6.86 -10.65
C PHE A 203 -0.93 7.87 -11.75
N ARG A 204 -0.02 8.15 -12.69
CA ARG A 204 -0.21 9.21 -13.71
C ARG A 204 -1.59 9.13 -14.39
N ASN A 205 -2.11 7.91 -14.60
CA ASN A 205 -3.42 7.60 -15.17
C ASN A 205 -3.90 6.26 -14.59
N LYS A 206 -5.13 5.78 -14.87
CA LYS A 206 -5.59 4.41 -14.47
C LYS A 206 -4.65 3.28 -14.94
N LYS A 207 -3.77 3.58 -15.89
CA LYS A 207 -2.89 2.66 -16.62
C LYS A 207 -1.40 2.97 -16.44
N ASN A 208 -0.97 4.11 -15.92
CA ASN A 208 0.46 4.48 -15.84
C ASN A 208 0.89 4.72 -14.39
N TYR A 209 2.03 4.15 -13.99
CA TYR A 209 2.52 4.09 -12.61
C TYR A 209 4.01 4.42 -12.54
N LEU A 210 4.46 5.10 -11.48
CA LEU A 210 5.88 5.33 -11.20
C LEU A 210 6.31 4.61 -9.92
N THR A 211 7.46 3.93 -9.98
CA THR A 211 8.08 3.30 -8.79
C THR A 211 9.57 3.64 -8.72
N LYS A 212 10.05 3.91 -7.50
CA LYS A 212 11.42 4.33 -7.21
C LYS A 212 12.26 3.26 -6.50
N THR A 213 11.61 2.25 -5.94
CA THR A 213 12.29 1.16 -5.22
C THR A 213 11.73 -0.18 -5.64
N SER A 214 12.53 -1.24 -5.49
CA SER A 214 12.09 -2.61 -5.71
C SER A 214 10.88 -2.96 -4.84
N GLY A 215 10.84 -2.50 -3.59
CA GLY A 215 9.69 -2.64 -2.71
C GLY A 215 8.41 -2.01 -3.27
N GLN A 216 8.51 -0.80 -3.85
CA GLN A 216 7.37 -0.16 -4.51
C GLN A 216 6.91 -0.94 -5.75
N THR A 217 7.84 -1.41 -6.59
CA THR A 217 7.54 -2.25 -7.77
C THR A 217 6.86 -3.55 -7.36
N ARG A 218 7.32 -4.19 -6.29
CA ARG A 218 6.76 -5.43 -5.73
C ARG A 218 5.32 -5.22 -5.24
N LYS A 219 5.08 -4.18 -4.44
CA LYS A 219 3.71 -3.82 -3.98
C LYS A 219 2.78 -3.48 -5.15
N LEU A 220 3.31 -2.83 -6.19
CA LEU A 220 2.54 -2.54 -7.39
C LEU A 220 2.17 -3.80 -8.18
N GLY A 221 3.06 -4.80 -8.28
CA GLY A 221 2.76 -6.07 -8.96
C GLY A 221 1.53 -6.76 -8.36
N ALA A 222 1.47 -6.86 -7.03
CA ALA A 222 0.33 -7.43 -6.33
C ALA A 222 -0.95 -6.60 -6.50
N PHE A 223 -0.81 -5.27 -6.43
CA PHE A 223 -1.93 -4.35 -6.65
C PHE A 223 -2.54 -4.55 -8.03
N ILE A 224 -1.70 -4.66 -9.07
CA ILE A 224 -2.13 -4.88 -10.45
C ILE A 224 -2.86 -6.21 -10.55
N LEU A 225 -2.26 -7.30 -10.08
CA LEU A 225 -2.89 -8.62 -10.09
C LEU A 225 -4.28 -8.56 -9.41
N GLY A 226 -4.36 -7.96 -8.23
CA GLY A 226 -5.60 -7.78 -7.47
C GLY A 226 -6.73 -7.11 -8.26
N ARG A 227 -6.43 -6.24 -9.24
CA ARG A 227 -7.45 -5.60 -10.10
C ARG A 227 -8.05 -6.57 -11.11
N TYR A 228 -7.28 -7.56 -11.57
CA TYR A 228 -7.65 -8.46 -12.68
C TYR A 228 -8.07 -9.86 -12.24
N LEU A 229 -7.87 -10.26 -10.98
CA LEU A 229 -8.17 -11.61 -10.49
C LEU A 229 -9.56 -12.14 -10.83
N ASN A 230 -10.60 -11.29 -10.85
CA ASN A 230 -11.95 -11.74 -11.17
C ASN A 230 -12.10 -12.25 -12.62
N GLU A 231 -11.22 -11.81 -13.54
CA GLU A 231 -11.20 -12.29 -14.92
C GLU A 231 -10.77 -13.77 -15.00
N ALA A 232 -9.99 -14.24 -14.02
CA ALA A 232 -9.55 -15.62 -13.91
C ALA A 232 -10.72 -16.62 -13.75
N LYS A 233 -11.90 -16.14 -13.35
CA LYS A 233 -13.14 -16.94 -13.29
C LYS A 233 -13.65 -17.40 -14.65
N LYS A 234 -13.24 -16.75 -15.73
CA LYS A 234 -13.73 -17.03 -17.08
C LYS A 234 -12.66 -17.65 -17.97
N LYS A 235 -11.43 -17.13 -17.89
CA LYS A 235 -10.31 -17.50 -18.75
C LYS A 235 -9.00 -17.45 -17.94
N PRO A 236 -7.90 -18.10 -18.37
CA PRO A 236 -6.57 -17.84 -17.81
C PRO A 236 -6.26 -16.34 -17.83
N LEU A 237 -5.56 -15.89 -16.79
CA LEU A 237 -5.06 -14.51 -16.72
C LEU A 237 -3.60 -14.51 -17.18
N ILE A 238 -3.28 -13.64 -18.14
CA ILE A 238 -1.99 -13.62 -18.81
C ILE A 238 -1.40 -12.21 -18.69
N PHE A 239 -0.24 -12.09 -18.06
CA PHE A 239 0.54 -10.87 -18.01
C PHE A 239 1.69 -10.96 -18.99
N ILE A 240 1.73 -10.02 -19.93
CA ILE A 240 2.83 -9.87 -20.90
C ILE A 240 3.63 -8.65 -20.46
N ILE A 241 4.87 -8.87 -20.02
CA ILE A 241 5.70 -7.86 -19.38
C ILE A 241 6.90 -7.55 -20.28
N GLU A 242 6.94 -6.33 -20.81
CA GLU A 242 7.98 -5.81 -21.66
C GLU A 242 8.83 -4.78 -20.91
N GLY A 243 10.11 -4.72 -21.22
CA GLY A 243 11.01 -3.69 -20.70
C GLY A 243 12.46 -4.12 -20.70
N GLU A 244 13.35 -3.15 -20.52
CA GLU A 244 14.81 -3.35 -20.56
C GLU A 244 15.32 -4.28 -19.43
N MET A 245 16.57 -4.74 -19.56
CA MET A 245 17.22 -5.55 -18.53
C MET A 245 17.31 -4.78 -17.20
N GLY A 246 17.03 -5.47 -16.09
CA GLY A 246 17.11 -4.89 -14.75
C GLY A 246 15.98 -3.93 -14.34
N VAL A 247 15.09 -3.52 -15.27
CA VAL A 247 14.02 -2.53 -14.99
C VAL A 247 13.04 -2.97 -13.89
N GLY A 248 13.04 -4.25 -13.54
CA GLY A 248 12.29 -4.80 -12.40
C GLY A 248 11.12 -5.70 -12.80
N LYS A 249 11.13 -6.28 -14.01
CA LYS A 249 10.12 -7.23 -14.50
C LYS A 249 9.91 -8.39 -13.50
N THR A 250 10.96 -9.09 -13.10
CA THR A 250 10.91 -10.13 -12.07
C THR A 250 10.44 -9.62 -10.72
N ILE A 251 10.79 -8.38 -10.34
CA ILE A 251 10.33 -7.77 -9.08
C ILE A 251 8.82 -7.57 -9.11
N LEU A 252 8.26 -7.20 -10.26
CA LEU A 252 6.83 -7.09 -10.47
C LEU A 252 6.14 -8.46 -10.30
N VAL A 253 6.68 -9.51 -10.92
CA VAL A 253 6.15 -10.89 -10.81
C VAL A 253 6.28 -11.43 -9.38
N LYS A 254 7.39 -11.17 -8.70
CA LYS A 254 7.55 -11.44 -7.25
C LYS A 254 6.43 -10.81 -6.44
N GLY A 255 6.04 -9.58 -6.78
CA GLY A 255 4.88 -8.90 -6.20
C GLY A 255 3.58 -9.65 -6.42
N MET A 256 3.36 -10.17 -7.62
CA MET A 256 2.19 -11.02 -7.91
C MET A 256 2.22 -12.33 -7.11
N GLY A 257 3.40 -12.93 -6.90
CA GLY A 257 3.58 -14.08 -6.03
C GLY A 257 3.26 -13.80 -4.56
N ASP A 258 3.66 -12.64 -4.05
CA ASP A 258 3.38 -12.23 -2.67
C ASP A 258 1.88 -12.16 -2.37
N TYR A 259 1.08 -11.81 -3.38
CA TYR A 259 -0.39 -11.82 -3.26
C TYR A 259 -0.92 -13.19 -2.82
N PHE A 260 -0.25 -14.27 -3.23
CA PHE A 260 -0.59 -15.65 -2.94
C PHE A 260 0.26 -16.28 -1.85
N ASP A 261 0.99 -15.47 -1.07
CA ASP A 261 1.94 -15.92 -0.06
C ASP A 261 3.05 -16.86 -0.63
N ILE A 262 3.33 -16.81 -1.95
CA ILE A 262 4.43 -17.57 -2.57
C ILE A 262 5.76 -16.89 -2.21
N LYS A 263 6.55 -17.57 -1.38
CA LYS A 263 7.91 -17.13 -1.04
C LYS A 263 8.87 -17.57 -2.14
N ASN A 264 9.82 -16.71 -2.49
CA ASN A 264 10.94 -17.01 -3.38
C ASN A 264 10.57 -17.30 -4.85
N ILE A 265 9.73 -16.47 -5.48
CA ILE A 265 9.69 -16.47 -6.95
C ILE A 265 11.10 -16.18 -7.47
N ILE A 266 11.62 -17.09 -8.28
CA ILE A 266 12.95 -17.00 -8.89
C ILE A 266 12.78 -16.48 -10.32
N SER A 267 13.75 -15.69 -10.78
CA SER A 267 13.85 -15.32 -12.19
C SER A 267 14.19 -16.56 -13.01
N PRO A 268 13.41 -16.94 -14.03
CA PRO A 268 13.70 -18.04 -14.94
C PRO A 268 14.85 -17.69 -15.92
N SER A 269 15.90 -16.99 -15.49
CA SER A 269 16.89 -16.48 -16.45
C SER A 269 17.79 -17.56 -17.05
N TYR A 270 17.80 -18.77 -16.49
CA TYR A 270 18.52 -19.96 -16.99
C TYR A 270 17.59 -21.11 -17.39
N VAL A 271 16.29 -20.99 -17.13
CA VAL A 271 15.28 -22.02 -17.43
C VAL A 271 14.05 -21.33 -17.99
N ILE A 272 13.41 -21.86 -19.01
CA ILE A 272 12.37 -21.10 -19.72
C ILE A 272 11.19 -20.70 -18.81
N SER A 273 10.84 -21.52 -17.82
CA SER A 273 9.80 -21.17 -16.85
C SER A 273 9.91 -21.89 -15.52
N TYR A 274 9.25 -21.33 -14.50
CA TYR A 274 8.96 -21.99 -13.23
C TYR A 274 7.44 -22.03 -12.99
N GLU A 275 6.94 -23.14 -12.46
CA GLU A 275 5.57 -23.28 -12.00
C GLU A 275 5.50 -23.24 -10.47
N TYR A 276 4.47 -22.56 -9.95
CA TYR A 276 4.21 -22.44 -8.53
C TYR A 276 2.75 -22.77 -8.25
N ASP A 277 2.50 -23.73 -7.35
CA ASP A 277 1.14 -24.01 -6.88
C ASP A 277 0.62 -22.88 -5.99
N VAL A 278 -0.63 -22.50 -6.20
CA VAL A 278 -1.28 -21.37 -5.53
C VAL A 278 -2.45 -21.88 -4.70
N LYS A 279 -2.51 -21.47 -3.43
CA LYS A 279 -3.63 -21.74 -2.52
C LYS A 279 -4.63 -20.57 -2.56
N ASP A 280 -5.36 -20.45 -3.66
CA ASP A 280 -6.41 -19.42 -3.87
C ASP A 280 -7.61 -20.02 -4.63
N ASP A 281 -8.81 -19.45 -4.41
CA ASP A 281 -10.05 -19.94 -5.03
C ASP A 281 -10.11 -19.66 -6.55
N LEU A 282 -9.44 -18.59 -7.00
CA LEU A 282 -9.47 -18.11 -8.38
C LEU A 282 -8.26 -18.55 -9.19
N ILE A 283 -7.09 -18.62 -8.56
CA ILE A 283 -5.84 -19.05 -9.19
C ILE A 283 -5.30 -20.30 -8.50
N ARG A 284 -4.96 -21.32 -9.30
CA ARG A 284 -4.39 -22.60 -8.83
C ARG A 284 -2.91 -22.74 -9.13
N LYS A 285 -2.44 -22.08 -10.19
CA LYS A 285 -1.03 -22.07 -10.58
C LYS A 285 -0.60 -20.69 -11.05
N LEU A 286 0.58 -20.27 -10.63
CA LEU A 286 1.34 -19.17 -11.22
C LEU A 286 2.48 -19.77 -12.04
N ILE A 287 2.56 -19.42 -13.31
CA ILE A 287 3.61 -19.89 -14.21
C ILE A 287 4.39 -18.67 -14.69
N HIS A 288 5.68 -18.65 -14.37
CA HIS A 288 6.57 -17.54 -14.65
C HIS A 288 7.53 -17.91 -15.77
N PHE A 289 7.39 -17.28 -16.93
CA PHE A 289 8.22 -17.46 -18.11
C PHE A 289 9.23 -16.31 -18.26
N ASP A 290 10.46 -16.62 -18.63
CA ASP A 290 11.48 -15.65 -19.05
C ASP A 290 11.90 -15.99 -20.48
N LEU A 291 11.48 -15.16 -21.42
CA LEU A 291 11.70 -15.40 -22.84
C LEU A 291 13.03 -14.81 -23.34
N TYR A 292 13.89 -14.28 -22.45
CA TYR A 292 15.12 -13.57 -22.82
C TYR A 292 16.03 -14.37 -23.76
N ASN A 293 16.19 -15.67 -23.51
CA ASN A 293 17.12 -16.52 -24.26
C ASN A 293 16.54 -17.09 -25.56
N LEU A 294 15.26 -16.88 -25.87
CA LEU A 294 14.67 -17.40 -27.09
C LEU A 294 15.19 -16.64 -28.31
N GLN A 295 15.71 -17.38 -29.27
CA GLN A 295 16.33 -16.85 -30.49
C GLN A 295 15.34 -16.89 -31.67
N GLU A 296 14.48 -17.93 -31.73
CA GLU A 296 13.57 -18.17 -32.84
C GLU A 296 12.11 -18.30 -32.39
N GLU A 297 11.16 -17.81 -33.19
CA GLU A 297 9.72 -17.93 -32.88
C GLU A 297 9.22 -19.39 -32.83
N GLY A 298 9.91 -20.31 -33.49
CA GLY A 298 9.58 -21.74 -33.52
C GLY A 298 9.70 -22.41 -32.15
N GLU A 299 10.72 -22.01 -31.37
CA GLU A 299 11.02 -22.58 -30.04
C GLU A 299 9.82 -22.43 -29.08
N LEU A 300 9.03 -21.35 -29.20
CA LEU A 300 7.85 -21.11 -28.37
C LEU A 300 6.76 -22.17 -28.52
N LYS A 301 6.63 -22.79 -29.70
CA LYS A 301 5.63 -23.84 -29.94
C LYS A 301 5.99 -25.12 -29.19
N ASP A 302 7.28 -25.43 -29.12
CA ASP A 302 7.80 -26.64 -28.47
C ASP A 302 7.74 -26.57 -26.94
N LEU A 303 7.64 -25.36 -26.38
CA LEU A 303 7.47 -25.14 -24.93
C LEU A 303 6.11 -25.62 -24.38
N GLY A 304 5.16 -25.98 -25.25
CA GLY A 304 3.85 -26.43 -24.81
C GLY A 304 3.06 -25.38 -24.03
N ILE A 305 3.30 -24.08 -24.27
CA ILE A 305 2.61 -22.97 -23.59
C ILE A 305 1.09 -23.10 -23.72
N GLU A 306 0.60 -23.64 -24.83
CA GLU A 306 -0.83 -23.89 -25.03
C GLU A 306 -1.44 -24.80 -23.96
N ASN A 307 -0.69 -25.77 -23.45
CA ASN A 307 -1.12 -26.66 -22.37
C ASN A 307 -1.27 -25.93 -21.03
N CYS A 308 -0.63 -24.77 -20.90
CA CYS A 308 -0.69 -23.90 -19.73
C CYS A 308 -1.89 -22.94 -19.78
N LEU A 309 -2.56 -22.76 -20.92
CA LEU A 309 -3.70 -21.85 -21.11
C LEU A 309 -5.02 -22.43 -20.55
N LYS A 310 -4.98 -22.86 -19.29
CA LYS A 310 -6.12 -23.42 -18.58
C LYS A 310 -6.74 -22.39 -17.66
N LYS A 311 -8.06 -22.48 -17.49
CA LYS A 311 -8.77 -21.68 -16.48
C LYS A 311 -8.10 -21.85 -15.11
N HIS A 312 -8.07 -20.78 -14.31
CA HIS A 312 -7.38 -20.71 -13.02
C HIS A 312 -5.84 -20.69 -13.09
N ASN A 313 -5.24 -20.68 -14.27
CA ASN A 313 -3.80 -20.39 -14.39
C ASN A 313 -3.57 -18.88 -14.52
N LEU A 314 -2.53 -18.42 -13.84
CA LEU A 314 -1.91 -17.11 -14.00
C LEU A 314 -0.57 -17.32 -14.74
N LEU A 315 -0.42 -16.74 -15.91
CA LEU A 315 0.82 -16.80 -16.68
C LEU A 315 1.46 -15.42 -16.70
N CYS A 316 2.75 -15.34 -16.36
CA CYS A 316 3.54 -14.12 -16.40
C CYS A 316 4.70 -14.33 -17.37
N PHE A 317 4.75 -13.57 -18.47
CA PHE A 317 5.81 -13.63 -19.47
C PHE A 317 6.69 -12.38 -19.34
N GLU A 318 7.94 -12.55 -18.93
CA GLU A 318 8.97 -11.53 -19.10
C GLU A 318 9.50 -11.56 -20.54
N TRP A 319 9.95 -10.39 -21.01
CA TRP A 319 10.38 -10.19 -22.41
C TRP A 319 9.25 -10.52 -23.39
N GLY A 320 8.06 -10.02 -23.04
CA GLY A 320 6.81 -10.25 -23.75
C GLY A 320 6.83 -9.88 -25.22
N GLU A 321 7.72 -8.98 -25.63
CA GLU A 321 7.94 -8.61 -27.02
C GLU A 321 8.37 -9.80 -27.90
N LYS A 322 8.98 -10.84 -27.30
CA LYS A 322 9.41 -12.07 -27.98
C LYS A 322 8.28 -13.07 -28.20
N ILE A 323 7.08 -12.84 -27.68
CA ILE A 323 5.93 -13.74 -27.85
C ILE A 323 5.51 -13.89 -29.32
N GLY A 324 5.80 -12.90 -30.17
CA GLY A 324 5.59 -12.98 -31.62
C GLY A 324 4.18 -13.45 -32.01
N THR A 325 4.12 -14.44 -32.89
CA THR A 325 2.85 -15.00 -33.41
C THR A 325 1.96 -15.67 -32.36
N LEU A 326 2.53 -16.15 -31.24
CA LEU A 326 1.77 -16.78 -30.15
C LEU A 326 0.79 -15.80 -29.50
N CYS A 327 1.01 -14.49 -29.64
CA CYS A 327 0.14 -13.43 -29.14
C CYS A 327 -1.31 -13.59 -29.60
N LYS A 328 -1.54 -14.07 -30.85
CA LYS A 328 -2.88 -14.36 -31.36
C LYS A 328 -3.57 -15.49 -30.61
N VAL A 329 -2.84 -16.56 -30.30
CA VAL A 329 -3.33 -17.72 -29.53
C VAL A 329 -3.69 -17.30 -28.11
N LEU A 330 -2.80 -16.55 -27.46
CA LEU A 330 -3.01 -16.03 -26.10
C LEU A 330 -4.28 -15.15 -26.05
N LYS A 331 -4.49 -14.27 -27.04
CA LYS A 331 -5.67 -13.37 -27.10
C LYS A 331 -6.97 -14.13 -27.23
N GLY A 332 -7.00 -15.23 -27.98
CA GLY A 332 -8.20 -16.06 -28.12
C GLY A 332 -8.56 -16.79 -26.84
N LYS A 333 -7.55 -17.33 -26.14
CA LYS A 333 -7.74 -18.26 -25.01
C LYS A 333 -7.73 -17.60 -23.62
N GLY A 334 -7.12 -16.43 -23.45
CA GLY A 334 -6.93 -15.79 -22.14
C GLY A 334 -7.34 -14.33 -22.06
N LYS A 335 -7.42 -13.80 -20.84
CA LYS A 335 -7.46 -12.35 -20.60
C LYS A 335 -6.03 -11.85 -20.50
N ILE A 336 -5.60 -11.06 -21.48
CA ILE A 336 -4.26 -10.47 -21.50
C ILE A 336 -4.26 -9.11 -20.80
N VAL A 337 -3.21 -8.88 -20.02
CA VAL A 337 -2.81 -7.59 -19.49
C VAL A 337 -1.36 -7.33 -19.90
N TYR A 338 -1.16 -6.38 -20.79
CA TYR A 338 0.16 -5.92 -21.20
C TYR A 338 0.71 -4.95 -20.17
N ILE A 339 1.98 -5.10 -19.84
CA ILE A 339 2.72 -4.23 -18.93
C ILE A 339 4.01 -3.83 -19.62
N LYS A 340 4.20 -2.53 -19.84
CA LYS A 340 5.46 -1.97 -20.35
C LYS A 340 6.20 -1.25 -19.22
N MET A 341 7.45 -1.61 -19.01
CA MET A 341 8.33 -1.03 -17.99
C MET A 341 9.49 -0.28 -18.65
N LYS A 342 9.76 0.95 -18.18
CA LYS A 342 10.82 1.82 -18.71
C LYS A 342 11.55 2.54 -17.58
N TYR A 343 12.88 2.70 -17.67
CA TYR A 343 13.61 3.63 -16.82
C TYR A 343 13.28 5.09 -17.15
N LEU A 344 13.02 5.89 -16.13
CA LEU A 344 13.01 7.36 -16.20
C LEU A 344 14.25 7.98 -15.56
N GLY A 345 15.03 7.18 -14.81
CA GLY A 345 16.30 7.52 -14.20
C GLY A 345 16.87 6.29 -13.49
N GLU A 346 18.04 6.40 -12.83
CA GLU A 346 18.75 5.26 -12.23
C GLU A 346 17.89 4.41 -11.29
N LYS A 347 17.00 5.06 -10.52
CA LYS A 347 16.11 4.38 -9.56
C LYS A 347 14.64 4.55 -9.91
N GLU A 348 14.28 5.34 -10.91
CA GLU A 348 12.89 5.64 -11.22
C GLU A 348 12.46 4.90 -12.48
N ARG A 349 11.31 4.23 -12.42
CA ARG A 349 10.75 3.51 -13.55
C ARG A 349 9.26 3.79 -13.72
N GLU A 350 8.86 3.90 -14.98
CA GLU A 350 7.47 3.97 -15.40
C GLU A 350 6.97 2.58 -15.77
N ILE A 351 5.76 2.27 -15.34
CA ILE A 351 5.08 1.00 -15.57
C ILE A 351 3.72 1.36 -16.16
N THR A 352 3.45 0.90 -17.38
CA THR A 352 2.25 1.22 -18.16
C THR A 352 1.48 -0.06 -18.43
N ILE A 353 0.16 -0.04 -18.20
CA ILE A 353 -0.73 -1.19 -18.31
C ILE A 353 -1.71 -0.98 -19.46
N THR A 354 -1.84 -1.97 -20.33
CA THR A 354 -2.83 -1.99 -21.41
C THR A 354 -3.56 -3.33 -21.39
N ASP A 355 -4.89 -3.31 -21.39
CA ASP A 355 -5.75 -4.47 -21.16
C ASP A 355 -6.96 -4.51 -22.09
#